data_AF-A0A7S2PLQ4-F1
#
_entry.id   AF-A0A7S2PLQ4-F1
#
_cell.length_a   1.000
_cell.length_b   1.000
_cell.length_c   1.000
_cell.angle_alpha   90.00
_cell.angle_beta   90.00
_cell.angle_gamma   90.00
#
_symmetry.space_group_name_H-M   'P 1'
#
loop_
_entity.id
_entity.type
_entity.pdbx_description
1 polymer ?
#
loop_
_entity_poly.entity_id
_entity_poly.type
_entity_poly.pdbx_seq_one_letter_code
_entity_poly.pdbx_strand_id
1 'polypeptide(L)'
;VRALMEVLMIKGASTTLRNRAAEALSMLGSEGAVETLKKVMMEIGSEKAVEALRKVLLDPEEDSELRARVAEAFGDLRSEQAVGALEEVLMIKGASTTLRNRAAEALSMLGSEGAVETLKKVMMEIGSEKAVEALRKVLLDPEEDSELRARVAEAFGDLRSEQAVGALKEVLMARRTRSALPALAAEALRKIGSQQAMAALCGAVGPLKEVFMDPEVSMTLRKSAAETLGKMGSEEAVEALEQVMMNPKVAFDFRVCAAGA
;
A
#
# COMPACT_ATOMS: atom_id res chain seq x y z
N VAL A 1 19.68 7.64 23.55
CA VAL A 1 20.07 8.91 24.24
C VAL A 1 21.32 9.56 23.64
N ARG A 2 22.36 8.81 23.27
CA ARG A 2 23.66 9.38 22.84
C ARG A 2 23.61 9.98 21.43
N ALA A 3 23.00 9.29 20.47
CA ALA A 3 22.80 9.80 19.11
C ALA A 3 21.86 11.02 19.08
N LEU A 4 20.85 11.07 19.97
CA LEU A 4 19.94 12.22 20.15
C LEU A 4 20.59 13.40 20.89
N MET A 5 21.55 13.16 21.79
CA MET A 5 22.38 14.23 22.35
C MET A 5 23.29 14.88 21.31
N GLU A 6 23.71 14.15 20.27
CA GLU A 6 24.42 14.76 19.13
C GLU A 6 23.50 15.67 18.30
N VAL A 7 22.21 15.37 18.21
CA VAL A 7 21.19 16.24 17.58
C VAL A 7 20.99 17.53 18.40
N LEU A 8 21.03 17.42 19.73
CA LEU A 8 21.02 18.57 20.65
C LEU A 8 22.28 19.44 20.56
N MET A 9 23.35 18.92 19.95
CA MET A 9 24.66 19.57 19.75
C MET A 9 24.85 20.14 18.33
N ILE A 10 23.84 20.10 17.46
CA ILE A 10 23.89 20.77 16.16
C ILE A 10 24.08 22.27 16.39
N LYS A 11 25.24 22.82 15.98
CA LYS A 11 25.54 24.25 16.04
C LYS A 11 24.44 25.04 15.33
N GLY A 12 23.68 25.82 16.09
CA GLY A 12 22.53 26.62 15.62
C GLY A 12 21.18 26.27 16.28
N ALA A 13 21.09 25.16 17.02
CA ALA A 13 19.88 24.78 17.76
C ALA A 13 19.61 25.72 18.96
N SER A 14 18.45 26.40 18.97
CA SER A 14 18.03 27.27 20.07
C SER A 14 17.88 26.49 21.38
N THR A 15 18.06 27.14 22.52
CA THR A 15 17.85 26.55 23.85
C THR A 15 16.43 25.99 24.02
N THR A 16 15.44 26.60 23.37
CA THR A 16 14.05 26.15 23.32
C THR A 16 13.91 24.81 22.60
N LEU A 17 14.58 24.65 21.47
CA LEU A 17 14.59 23.42 20.68
C LEU A 17 15.25 22.26 21.46
N ARG A 18 16.32 22.58 22.18
CA ARG A 18 17.05 21.64 23.05
C ARG A 18 16.16 21.13 24.19
N ASN A 19 15.37 22.03 24.78
CA ASN A 19 14.43 21.70 25.84
C ASN A 19 13.24 20.88 25.33
N ARG A 20 12.71 21.17 24.13
CA ARG A 20 11.58 20.42 23.54
C ARG A 20 11.93 19.03 23.06
N ALA A 21 13.13 18.84 22.53
CA ALA A 21 13.64 17.50 22.24
C ALA A 21 13.94 16.71 23.53
N ALA A 22 14.42 17.37 24.60
CA ALA A 22 14.51 16.77 25.92
C ALA A 22 13.13 16.48 26.56
N GLU A 23 12.11 17.26 26.26
CA GLU A 23 10.72 17.08 26.70
C GLU A 23 10.05 15.91 25.95
N ALA A 24 10.29 15.79 24.64
CA ALA A 24 9.91 14.62 23.84
C ALA A 24 10.53 13.33 24.40
N LEU A 25 11.80 13.42 24.83
CA LEU A 25 12.53 12.34 25.51
C LEU A 25 11.98 12.05 26.93
N SER A 26 11.56 13.07 27.67
CA SER A 26 10.96 12.93 29.01
C SER A 26 9.56 12.31 28.98
N MET A 27 8.86 12.38 27.83
CA MET A 27 7.52 11.85 27.63
C MET A 27 7.51 10.48 26.93
N LEU A 28 8.66 9.78 26.86
CA LEU A 28 8.88 8.51 26.13
C LEU A 28 8.10 7.26 26.64
N GLY A 29 6.89 7.46 27.16
CA GLY A 29 5.89 6.43 27.39
C GLY A 29 4.46 6.88 27.06
N SER A 30 4.23 8.16 26.75
CA SER A 30 2.88 8.71 26.52
C SER A 30 2.63 9.02 25.03
N GLU A 31 1.35 9.16 24.70
CA GLU A 31 0.79 9.57 23.41
C GLU A 31 1.39 10.90 22.90
N GLY A 32 1.96 11.73 23.78
CA GLY A 32 2.53 13.04 23.46
C GLY A 32 3.95 13.04 22.86
N ALA A 33 4.66 11.91 22.87
CA ALA A 33 6.03 11.84 22.35
C ALA A 33 6.08 12.09 20.82
N VAL A 34 5.12 11.53 20.08
CA VAL A 34 5.02 11.69 18.61
C VAL A 34 4.70 13.14 18.25
N GLU A 35 3.75 13.77 18.94
CA GLU A 35 3.37 15.17 18.73
C GLU A 35 4.54 16.14 19.02
N THR A 36 5.37 15.81 20.00
CA THR A 36 6.55 16.61 20.33
C THR A 36 7.67 16.42 19.30
N LEU A 37 7.87 15.19 18.80
CA LEU A 37 8.78 14.92 17.68
C LEU A 37 8.35 15.65 16.40
N LYS A 38 7.05 15.68 16.08
CA LYS A 38 6.50 16.46 14.96
C LYS A 38 6.84 17.95 15.07
N LYS A 39 6.61 18.54 16.25
CA LYS A 39 6.94 19.96 16.50
C LYS A 39 8.43 20.24 16.36
N VAL A 40 9.28 19.34 16.86
CA VAL A 40 10.73 19.44 16.72
C VAL A 40 11.14 19.39 15.24
N MET A 41 10.55 18.51 14.43
CA MET A 41 10.85 18.43 12.99
C MET A 41 10.38 19.66 12.20
N MET A 42 9.22 20.23 12.54
CA MET A 42 8.75 21.48 11.93
C MET A 42 9.65 22.68 12.25
N GLU A 43 10.30 22.70 13.42
CA GLU A 43 11.14 23.82 13.86
C GLU A 43 12.61 23.76 13.40
N ILE A 44 13.18 22.57 13.19
CA ILE A 44 14.61 22.38 12.80
C ILE A 44 14.81 22.48 11.27
N GLY A 45 13.73 22.29 10.50
CA GLY A 45 13.80 22.01 9.07
C GLY A 45 13.91 20.50 8.82
N SER A 46 13.14 20.01 7.84
CA SER A 46 12.86 18.58 7.64
C SER A 46 14.13 17.74 7.47
N GLU A 47 15.06 18.16 6.62
CA GLU A 47 16.25 17.35 6.27
C GLU A 47 17.14 17.02 7.47
N LYS A 48 17.51 18.01 8.28
CA LYS A 48 18.42 17.79 9.42
C LYS A 48 17.73 16.98 10.52
N ALA A 49 16.42 17.16 10.69
CA ALA A 49 15.65 16.41 11.66
C ALA A 49 15.43 14.97 11.21
N VAL A 50 15.21 14.72 9.92
CA VAL A 50 15.11 13.38 9.33
C VAL A 50 16.44 12.63 9.49
N GLU A 51 17.57 13.26 9.19
CA GLU A 51 18.89 12.62 9.34
C GLU A 51 19.21 12.26 10.80
N ALA A 52 18.85 13.15 11.71
CA ALA A 52 18.95 12.94 13.15
C ALA A 52 18.14 11.73 13.62
N LEU A 53 16.86 11.67 13.26
CA LEU A 53 15.97 10.57 13.64
C LEU A 53 16.33 9.26 12.93
N ARG A 54 16.86 9.32 11.70
CA ARG A 54 17.38 8.14 10.99
C ARG A 54 18.48 7.44 11.78
N LYS A 55 19.41 8.20 12.37
CA LYS A 55 20.46 7.61 13.23
C LYS A 55 19.87 6.86 14.42
N VAL A 56 18.84 7.42 15.06
CA VAL A 56 18.14 6.77 16.19
C VAL A 56 17.45 5.50 15.73
N LEU A 57 16.74 5.57 14.60
CA LEU A 57 16.00 4.45 14.04
C LEU A 57 16.90 3.24 13.74
N LEU A 58 18.12 3.50 13.27
CA LEU A 58 19.08 2.49 12.84
C LEU A 58 20.06 2.04 13.93
N ASP A 59 20.12 2.72 15.08
CA ASP A 59 21.03 2.36 16.17
C ASP A 59 20.54 1.09 16.90
N PRO A 60 21.29 -0.02 16.87
CA PRO A 60 20.91 -1.25 17.55
C PRO A 60 20.96 -1.15 19.08
N GLU A 61 21.72 -0.20 19.63
CA GLU A 61 21.85 0.02 21.08
C GLU A 61 20.72 0.90 21.65
N GLU A 62 19.94 1.55 20.79
CA GLU A 62 18.78 2.33 21.22
C GLU A 62 17.57 1.43 21.52
N ASP A 63 16.73 1.91 22.43
CA ASP A 63 15.53 1.19 22.87
C ASP A 63 14.60 0.88 21.69
N SER A 64 14.09 -0.36 21.65
CA SER A 64 13.24 -0.84 20.56
C SER A 64 11.92 -0.07 20.44
N GLU A 65 11.36 0.38 21.57
CA GLU A 65 10.14 1.19 21.58
C GLU A 65 10.41 2.60 21.05
N LEU A 66 11.53 3.22 21.45
CA LEU A 66 11.97 4.50 20.89
C LEU A 66 12.14 4.42 19.36
N ARG A 67 12.83 3.39 18.87
CA ARG A 67 13.01 3.17 17.43
C ARG A 67 11.67 3.01 16.71
N ALA A 68 10.73 2.29 17.31
CA ALA A 68 9.39 2.08 16.74
C ALA A 68 8.59 3.39 16.65
N ARG A 69 8.68 4.26 17.66
CA ARG A 69 8.05 5.59 17.66
C ARG A 69 8.67 6.53 16.64
N VAL A 70 9.97 6.42 16.39
CA VAL A 70 10.63 7.17 15.31
C VAL A 70 10.10 6.73 13.95
N ALA A 71 9.92 5.43 13.73
CA ALA A 71 9.29 4.93 12.51
C ALA A 71 7.86 5.48 12.35
N GLU A 72 7.05 5.44 13.41
CA GLU A 72 5.69 6.02 13.44
C GLU A 72 5.68 7.51 13.10
N ALA A 73 6.60 8.29 13.68
CA ALA A 73 6.74 9.71 13.38
C ALA A 73 7.07 9.97 11.89
N PHE A 74 7.91 9.13 11.26
CA PHE A 74 8.18 9.23 9.82
C PHE A 74 6.93 8.96 8.96
N GLY A 75 6.11 8.00 9.35
CA GLY A 75 4.83 7.69 8.71
C GLY A 75 3.83 8.83 8.79
N ASP A 76 3.61 9.31 10.01
CA ASP A 76 2.70 10.43 10.31
C ASP A 76 3.06 11.72 9.57
N LEU A 77 4.36 11.97 9.38
CA LEU A 77 4.86 13.15 8.68
C LEU A 77 4.92 12.96 7.16
N ARG A 78 4.60 11.75 6.67
CA ARG A 78 4.73 11.36 5.26
C ARG A 78 6.09 11.75 4.66
N SER A 79 7.16 11.54 5.43
CA SER A 79 8.50 12.01 5.06
C SER A 79 9.16 11.07 4.05
N GLU A 80 9.09 11.37 2.75
CA GLU A 80 9.71 10.54 1.69
C GLU A 80 11.21 10.31 1.88
N GLN A 81 11.93 11.26 2.47
CA GLN A 81 13.36 11.11 2.80
C GLN A 81 13.64 9.98 3.80
N ALA A 82 12.62 9.51 4.52
CA ALA A 82 12.74 8.42 5.48
C ALA A 82 12.54 7.02 4.86
N VAL A 83 12.09 6.91 3.61
CA VAL A 83 11.82 5.60 2.96
C VAL A 83 13.03 4.68 3.04
N GLY A 84 14.23 5.16 2.70
CA GLY A 84 15.44 4.34 2.76
C GLY A 84 15.80 3.87 4.18
N ALA A 85 15.54 4.70 5.19
CA ALA A 85 15.78 4.32 6.58
C ALA A 85 14.77 3.28 7.08
N LEU A 86 13.50 3.42 6.67
CA LEU A 86 12.43 2.46 6.98
C LEU A 86 12.66 1.12 6.25
N GLU A 87 13.16 1.13 5.01
CA GLU A 87 13.62 -0.06 4.29
C GLU A 87 14.71 -0.78 5.06
N GLU A 88 15.77 -0.05 5.46
CA GLU A 88 16.90 -0.63 6.17
C GLU A 88 16.44 -1.31 7.47
N VAL A 89 15.52 -0.70 8.23
CA VAL A 89 14.92 -1.32 9.43
C VAL A 89 14.24 -2.64 9.14
N LEU A 90 13.46 -2.72 8.06
CA LEU A 90 12.76 -3.95 7.69
C LEU A 90 13.75 -5.08 7.38
N MET A 91 14.92 -4.72 6.86
CA MET A 91 16.00 -5.63 6.46
C MET A 91 16.95 -6.03 7.59
N ILE A 92 16.98 -5.31 8.71
CA ILE A 92 17.85 -5.65 9.85
C ILE A 92 17.48 -7.04 10.41
N LYS A 93 18.40 -7.99 10.35
CA LYS A 93 18.25 -9.30 11.02
C LYS A 93 18.27 -9.10 12.54
N GLY A 94 17.27 -9.65 13.24
CA GLY A 94 17.13 -9.52 14.69
C GLY A 94 16.43 -8.24 15.18
N ALA A 95 15.99 -7.33 14.29
CA ALA A 95 15.11 -6.23 14.69
C ALA A 95 13.83 -6.77 15.36
N SER A 96 13.32 -6.04 16.36
CA SER A 96 12.10 -6.43 17.06
C SER A 96 10.91 -6.42 16.11
N THR A 97 9.95 -7.32 16.34
CA THR A 97 8.72 -7.40 15.55
C THR A 97 7.95 -6.07 15.58
N THR A 98 7.91 -5.41 16.74
CA THR A 98 7.27 -4.10 16.92
C THR A 98 7.89 -3.04 16.00
N LEU A 99 9.22 -2.96 15.96
CA LEU A 99 9.94 -1.99 15.12
C LEU A 99 9.68 -2.23 13.62
N ARG A 100 9.76 -3.48 13.17
CA ARG A 100 9.45 -3.81 11.76
C ARG A 100 7.99 -3.48 11.42
N ASN A 101 7.06 -3.76 12.33
CA ASN A 101 5.65 -3.46 12.10
C ASN A 101 5.40 -1.96 11.95
N ARG A 102 6.00 -1.13 12.81
CA ARG A 102 5.91 0.32 12.70
C ARG A 102 6.58 0.85 11.44
N ALA A 103 7.70 0.26 11.00
CA ALA A 103 8.33 0.66 9.75
C ALA A 103 7.47 0.35 8.51
N ALA A 104 6.84 -0.82 8.46
CA ALA A 104 5.91 -1.18 7.39
C ALA A 104 4.65 -0.30 7.41
N GLU A 105 4.10 -0.01 8.59
CA GLU A 105 2.97 0.90 8.73
C GLU A 105 3.33 2.33 8.31
N ALA A 106 4.51 2.81 8.68
CA ALA A 106 5.01 4.10 8.24
C ALA A 106 5.10 4.18 6.71
N LEU A 107 5.73 3.20 6.06
CA LEU A 107 5.77 3.12 4.59
C LEU A 107 4.37 3.10 3.97
N SER A 108 3.41 2.41 4.59
CA SER A 108 2.00 2.42 4.15
C SER A 108 1.41 3.82 4.19
N MET A 109 1.69 4.58 5.25
CA MET A 109 1.14 5.93 5.45
C MET A 109 1.75 6.97 4.51
N LEU A 110 2.98 6.74 4.03
CA LEU A 110 3.61 7.58 3.02
C LEU A 110 2.85 7.49 1.69
N GLY A 111 2.43 6.30 1.28
CA GLY A 111 1.73 6.09 0.00
C GLY A 111 2.57 6.47 -1.23
N SER A 112 3.88 6.69 -1.10
CA SER A 112 4.72 7.03 -2.24
C SER A 112 5.10 5.78 -3.04
N GLU A 113 5.41 5.97 -4.33
CA GLU A 113 5.87 4.89 -5.22
C GLU A 113 7.06 4.13 -4.62
N GLY A 114 8.02 4.86 -4.06
CA GLY A 114 9.17 4.25 -3.38
C GLY A 114 8.78 3.42 -2.16
N ALA A 115 7.79 3.85 -1.38
CA ALA A 115 7.34 3.12 -0.20
C ALA A 115 6.62 1.80 -0.56
N VAL A 116 5.83 1.80 -1.64
CA VAL A 116 5.19 0.58 -2.16
C VAL A 116 6.22 -0.39 -2.70
N GLU A 117 7.24 0.08 -3.41
CA GLU A 117 8.31 -0.79 -3.91
C GLU A 117 9.12 -1.42 -2.77
N THR A 118 9.44 -0.64 -1.73
CA THR A 118 10.06 -1.17 -0.51
C THR A 118 9.17 -2.23 0.15
N LEU A 119 7.87 -1.99 0.31
CA LEU A 119 6.94 -2.96 0.89
C LEU A 119 6.83 -4.24 0.04
N LYS A 120 6.82 -4.12 -1.29
CA LYS A 120 6.84 -5.25 -2.24
C LYS A 120 8.09 -6.11 -2.04
N LYS A 121 9.25 -5.48 -1.95
CA LYS A 121 10.54 -6.16 -1.72
C LYS A 121 10.57 -6.87 -0.37
N VAL A 122 10.14 -6.20 0.70
CA VAL A 122 10.11 -6.79 2.06
C VAL A 122 9.13 -7.98 2.12
N MET A 123 8.04 -7.90 1.38
CA MET A 123 7.10 -9.01 1.25
C MET A 123 7.73 -10.21 0.51
N MET A 124 8.53 -9.98 -0.54
CA MET A 124 9.28 -11.04 -1.24
C MET A 124 10.33 -11.70 -0.33
N GLU A 125 11.11 -10.90 0.38
CA GLU A 125 12.30 -11.38 1.07
C GLU A 125 11.99 -11.95 2.46
N ILE A 126 10.95 -11.45 3.12
CA ILE A 126 10.67 -11.74 4.53
C ILE A 126 9.27 -12.31 4.75
N GLY A 127 8.38 -12.29 3.74
CA GLY A 127 7.02 -12.82 3.86
C GLY A 127 6.20 -12.16 4.97
N SER A 128 6.47 -10.88 5.26
CA SER A 128 5.86 -10.17 6.39
C SER A 128 4.35 -9.99 6.19
N GLU A 129 3.54 -10.66 7.01
CA GLU A 129 2.07 -10.48 7.03
C GLU A 129 1.67 -9.01 7.22
N LYS A 130 2.49 -8.25 7.97
CA LYS A 130 2.25 -6.82 8.19
C LYS A 130 2.55 -5.96 6.96
N ALA A 131 3.46 -6.38 6.08
CA ALA A 131 3.63 -5.73 4.78
C ALA A 131 2.40 -5.96 3.89
N VAL A 132 1.81 -7.16 3.94
CA VAL A 132 0.53 -7.45 3.25
C VAL A 132 -0.59 -6.57 3.80
N GLU A 133 -0.71 -6.45 5.13
CA GLU A 133 -1.69 -5.59 5.80
C GLU A 133 -1.54 -4.12 5.41
N ALA A 134 -0.31 -3.61 5.39
CA ALA A 134 0.03 -2.25 4.96
C ALA A 134 -0.41 -2.01 3.52
N LEU A 135 0.04 -2.85 2.59
CA LEU A 135 -0.36 -2.77 1.19
C LEU A 135 -1.89 -2.92 1.03
N ARG A 136 -2.56 -3.72 1.87
CA ARG A 136 -4.02 -3.83 1.85
C ARG A 136 -4.69 -2.50 2.13
N LYS A 137 -4.22 -1.74 3.13
CA LYS A 137 -4.76 -0.41 3.45
C LYS A 137 -4.64 0.52 2.24
N VAL A 138 -3.46 0.57 1.60
CA VAL A 138 -3.23 1.38 0.40
C VAL A 138 -4.18 0.99 -0.73
N LEU A 139 -4.36 -0.32 -0.98
CA LEU A 139 -5.23 -0.82 -2.05
C LEU A 139 -6.71 -0.42 -1.86
N LEU A 140 -7.20 -0.48 -0.62
CA LEU A 140 -8.60 -0.25 -0.27
C LEU A 140 -8.93 1.22 -0.01
N ASP A 141 -7.94 2.09 0.17
CA ASP A 141 -8.15 3.51 0.38
C ASP A 141 -8.62 4.19 -0.93
N PRO A 142 -9.84 4.77 -0.97
CA PRO A 142 -10.33 5.46 -2.16
C PRO A 142 -9.63 6.80 -2.42
N GLU A 143 -9.00 7.41 -1.43
CA GLU A 143 -8.30 8.70 -1.53
C GLU A 143 -6.86 8.55 -2.03
N GLU A 144 -6.32 7.33 -2.01
CA GLU A 144 -4.99 7.04 -2.55
C GLU A 144 -4.97 7.05 -4.08
N ASP A 145 -3.80 7.33 -4.63
CA ASP A 145 -3.60 7.46 -6.07
C ASP A 145 -4.01 6.19 -6.82
N SER A 146 -4.73 6.36 -7.95
CA SER A 146 -5.27 5.23 -8.71
C SER A 146 -4.18 4.35 -9.33
N GLU A 147 -3.03 4.94 -9.68
CA GLU A 147 -1.89 4.21 -10.23
C GLU A 147 -1.11 3.49 -9.11
N LEU A 148 -0.98 4.12 -7.94
CA LEU A 148 -0.42 3.48 -6.75
C LEU A 148 -1.21 2.22 -6.36
N ARG A 149 -2.54 2.33 -6.28
CA ARG A 149 -3.43 1.20 -5.97
C ARG A 149 -3.33 0.08 -7.00
N ALA A 150 -3.19 0.44 -8.28
CA ALA A 150 -2.98 -0.50 -9.36
C ALA A 150 -1.68 -1.30 -9.19
N ARG A 151 -0.58 -0.64 -8.83
CA ARG A 151 0.72 -1.28 -8.56
C ARG A 151 0.66 -2.21 -7.35
N VAL A 152 -0.07 -1.82 -6.31
CA VAL A 152 -0.29 -2.70 -5.15
C VAL A 152 -1.04 -3.96 -5.54
N ALA A 153 -2.10 -3.84 -6.35
CA ALA A 153 -2.82 -5.00 -6.86
C ALA A 153 -1.91 -5.93 -7.69
N GLU A 154 -1.10 -5.35 -8.59
CA GLU A 154 -0.11 -6.10 -9.36
C GLU A 154 0.91 -6.81 -8.47
N ALA A 155 1.45 -6.12 -7.46
CA ALA A 155 2.38 -6.69 -6.50
C ALA A 155 1.79 -7.91 -5.79
N PHE A 156 0.53 -7.86 -5.34
CA PHE A 156 -0.15 -9.01 -4.74
C PHE A 156 -0.27 -10.20 -5.71
N GLY A 157 -0.53 -9.92 -6.99
CA GLY A 157 -0.58 -10.92 -8.05
C GLY A 157 0.78 -11.58 -8.31
N ASP A 158 1.82 -10.78 -8.51
CA ASP A 158 3.19 -11.27 -8.76
C ASP A 158 3.70 -12.13 -7.61
N LEU A 159 3.35 -11.72 -6.39
CA LEU A 159 3.74 -12.42 -5.16
C LEU A 159 2.89 -13.64 -4.84
N ARG A 160 1.82 -13.86 -5.61
CA ARG A 160 0.82 -14.91 -5.36
C ARG A 160 0.33 -14.92 -3.92
N SER A 161 0.10 -13.73 -3.37
CA SER A 161 -0.28 -13.59 -1.96
C SER A 161 -1.72 -14.02 -1.70
N GLU A 162 -1.89 -15.18 -1.08
CA GLU A 162 -3.23 -15.65 -0.69
C GLU A 162 -3.89 -14.73 0.34
N GLN A 163 -3.11 -14.11 1.23
CA GLN A 163 -3.61 -13.17 2.22
C GLN A 163 -4.25 -11.91 1.61
N ALA A 164 -3.88 -11.56 0.37
CA ALA A 164 -4.43 -10.42 -0.35
C ALA A 164 -5.74 -10.72 -1.08
N VAL A 165 -6.16 -12.00 -1.17
CA VAL A 165 -7.35 -12.40 -1.95
C VAL A 165 -8.62 -11.69 -1.51
N GLY A 166 -8.82 -11.53 -0.19
CA GLY A 166 -9.98 -10.81 0.35
C GLY A 166 -10.03 -9.36 -0.11
N ALA A 167 -8.88 -8.67 -0.08
CA ALA A 167 -8.78 -7.27 -0.51
C ALA A 167 -9.02 -7.10 -2.01
N LEU A 168 -8.41 -7.97 -2.82
CA LEU A 168 -8.58 -7.95 -4.26
C LEU A 168 -10.04 -8.25 -4.64
N LYS A 169 -10.71 -9.14 -3.91
CA LYS A 169 -12.14 -9.41 -4.06
C LYS A 169 -12.98 -8.17 -3.75
N GLU A 170 -12.69 -7.44 -2.67
CA GLU A 170 -13.40 -6.21 -2.33
C GLU A 170 -13.25 -5.15 -3.42
N VAL A 171 -12.04 -4.97 -3.96
CA VAL A 171 -11.76 -4.07 -5.09
C VAL A 171 -12.54 -4.48 -6.34
N LEU A 172 -12.59 -5.79 -6.63
CA LEU A 172 -13.32 -6.33 -7.77
C LEU A 172 -14.84 -6.11 -7.66
N MET A 173 -15.36 -6.12 -6.43
CA MET A 173 -16.78 -5.92 -6.12
C MET A 173 -17.17 -4.44 -5.98
N ALA A 174 -16.20 -3.52 -5.98
CA ALA A 174 -16.44 -2.11 -5.82
C ALA A 174 -17.18 -1.55 -7.05
N ARG A 175 -18.52 -1.41 -6.95
CA ARG A 175 -19.43 -0.94 -8.01
C ARG A 175 -19.17 0.47 -8.55
N ARG A 176 -18.12 1.18 -8.10
CA ARG A 176 -17.91 2.62 -8.37
C ARG A 176 -16.50 3.03 -8.74
N THR A 177 -15.63 2.11 -9.11
CA THR A 177 -14.28 2.48 -9.58
C THR A 177 -14.33 2.83 -11.07
N ARG A 178 -14.15 4.12 -11.41
CA ARG A 178 -13.92 4.58 -12.80
C ARG A 178 -12.52 4.19 -13.35
N SER A 179 -11.76 3.38 -12.61
CA SER A 179 -10.37 3.06 -12.87
C SER A 179 -10.20 1.62 -13.36
N ALA A 180 -9.06 1.32 -14.00
CA ALA A 180 -8.70 -0.04 -14.44
C ALA A 180 -8.42 -1.03 -13.28
N LEU A 181 -8.55 -0.56 -12.03
CA LEU A 181 -8.20 -1.30 -10.82
C LEU A 181 -8.95 -2.65 -10.68
N PRO A 182 -10.24 -2.80 -11.05
CA PRO A 182 -10.91 -4.09 -11.01
C PRO A 182 -10.31 -5.16 -11.95
N ALA A 183 -9.89 -4.79 -13.18
CA ALA A 183 -9.21 -5.76 -14.05
C ALA A 183 -7.88 -6.21 -13.46
N LEU A 184 -7.11 -5.27 -12.92
CA LEU A 184 -5.83 -5.60 -12.30
C LEU A 184 -6.02 -6.47 -11.05
N ALA A 185 -7.06 -6.21 -10.26
CA ALA A 185 -7.40 -7.05 -9.12
C ALA A 185 -7.78 -8.48 -9.56
N ALA A 186 -8.55 -8.62 -10.64
CA ALA A 186 -8.88 -9.94 -11.18
C ALA A 186 -7.66 -10.65 -11.79
N GLU A 187 -6.78 -9.91 -12.48
CA GLU A 187 -5.52 -10.47 -12.98
C GLU A 187 -4.61 -10.92 -11.84
N ALA A 188 -4.53 -10.15 -10.76
CA ALA A 188 -3.81 -10.52 -9.56
C ALA A 188 -4.39 -11.79 -8.91
N LEU A 189 -5.72 -11.88 -8.75
CA LEU A 189 -6.40 -13.09 -8.27
C LEU A 189 -6.08 -14.31 -9.14
N ARG A 190 -6.06 -14.14 -10.47
CA ARG A 190 -5.70 -15.20 -11.41
C ARG A 190 -4.25 -15.64 -11.25
N LYS A 191 -3.31 -14.68 -11.12
CA LYS A 191 -1.89 -14.97 -10.87
C LYS A 191 -1.67 -15.71 -9.55
N ILE A 192 -2.45 -15.38 -8.50
CA ILE A 192 -2.43 -16.06 -7.20
C ILE A 192 -2.81 -17.54 -7.38
N GLY A 193 -3.88 -17.84 -8.13
CA GLY A 193 -4.19 -19.20 -8.53
C GLY A 193 -4.72 -20.14 -7.43
N SER A 194 -4.90 -19.64 -6.20
CA SER A 194 -5.39 -20.43 -5.07
C SER A 194 -6.89 -20.72 -5.21
N GLN A 195 -7.38 -21.75 -4.50
CA GLN A 195 -8.81 -22.10 -4.51
C GLN A 195 -9.69 -20.93 -4.05
N GLN A 196 -9.21 -20.14 -3.08
CA GLN A 196 -9.91 -18.94 -2.62
C GLN A 196 -9.91 -17.84 -3.67
N ALA A 197 -8.79 -17.64 -4.39
CA ALA A 197 -8.72 -16.65 -5.46
C ALA A 197 -9.64 -17.01 -6.63
N MET A 198 -9.71 -18.28 -6.99
CA MET A 198 -10.64 -18.79 -8.01
C MET A 198 -12.09 -18.64 -7.56
N ALA A 199 -12.42 -18.94 -6.30
CA ALA A 199 -13.76 -18.72 -5.77
C ALA A 199 -14.14 -17.23 -5.75
N ALA A 200 -13.18 -16.33 -5.45
CA ALA A 200 -13.39 -14.89 -5.50
C ALA A 200 -13.68 -14.41 -6.93
N LEU A 201 -12.95 -14.93 -7.93
CA LEU A 201 -13.20 -14.68 -9.35
C LEU A 201 -14.58 -15.19 -9.76
N CYS A 202 -14.93 -16.45 -9.50
CA CYS A 202 -16.24 -17.00 -9.85
C CYS A 202 -17.39 -16.19 -9.23
N GLY A 203 -17.25 -15.78 -7.96
CA GLY A 203 -18.25 -14.93 -7.31
C GLY A 203 -18.39 -13.54 -7.95
N ALA A 204 -17.36 -13.07 -8.66
CA ALA A 204 -17.34 -11.77 -9.31
C ALA A 204 -17.91 -11.76 -10.73
N VAL A 205 -18.21 -12.91 -11.34
CA VAL A 205 -18.79 -12.99 -12.70
C VAL A 205 -20.06 -12.15 -12.81
N GLY A 206 -20.99 -12.27 -11.85
CA GLY A 206 -22.24 -11.52 -11.86
C GLY A 206 -22.03 -10.00 -11.84
N PRO A 207 -21.31 -9.46 -10.85
CA PRO A 207 -20.95 -8.03 -10.81
C PRO A 207 -20.18 -7.54 -12.04
N LEU A 208 -19.23 -8.33 -12.55
CA LEU A 208 -18.51 -8.00 -13.78
C LEU A 208 -19.43 -7.99 -15.01
N LYS A 209 -20.39 -8.92 -15.09
CA LYS A 209 -21.42 -8.95 -16.14
C LYS A 209 -22.30 -7.71 -16.08
N GLU A 210 -22.71 -7.25 -14.89
CA GLU A 210 -23.46 -5.99 -14.73
C GLU A 210 -22.65 -4.80 -15.28
N VAL A 211 -21.38 -4.65 -14.87
CA VAL A 211 -20.49 -3.58 -15.34
C VAL A 211 -20.25 -3.66 -16.85
N PHE A 212 -20.07 -4.86 -17.38
CA PHE A 212 -19.85 -5.13 -18.80
C PHE A 212 -21.08 -4.77 -19.66
N MET A 213 -22.28 -5.05 -19.14
CA MET A 213 -23.57 -4.82 -19.81
C MET A 213 -24.11 -3.40 -19.65
N ASP A 214 -23.66 -2.65 -18.64
CA ASP A 214 -24.15 -1.30 -18.35
C ASP A 214 -23.65 -0.28 -19.39
N PRO A 215 -24.54 0.36 -20.18
CA PRO A 215 -24.15 1.37 -21.16
C PRO A 215 -23.65 2.68 -20.54
N GLU A 216 -23.98 2.98 -19.29
CA GLU A 216 -23.56 4.20 -18.58
C GLU A 216 -22.12 4.10 -18.04
N VAL A 217 -21.55 2.88 -18.02
CA VAL A 217 -20.18 2.65 -17.61
C VAL A 217 -19.21 3.02 -18.74
N SER A 218 -18.09 3.68 -18.38
CA SER A 218 -17.02 4.02 -19.31
C SER A 218 -16.57 2.81 -20.14
N MET A 219 -16.38 3.02 -21.45
CA MET A 219 -15.88 1.98 -22.36
C MET A 219 -14.59 1.34 -21.88
N THR A 220 -13.68 2.09 -21.25
CA THR A 220 -12.45 1.53 -20.67
C THR A 220 -12.72 0.46 -19.61
N LEU A 221 -13.66 0.73 -18.70
CA LEU A 221 -14.02 -0.19 -17.63
C LEU A 221 -14.78 -1.40 -18.16
N ARG A 222 -15.65 -1.18 -19.15
CA ARG A 222 -16.37 -2.28 -19.81
C ARG A 222 -15.41 -3.23 -20.57
N LYS A 223 -14.38 -2.69 -21.23
CA LYS A 223 -13.33 -3.50 -21.89
C LYS A 223 -12.54 -4.31 -20.88
N SER A 224 -12.14 -3.68 -19.78
CA SER A 224 -11.45 -4.30 -18.65
C SER A 224 -12.28 -5.42 -18.00
N ALA A 225 -13.60 -5.25 -17.85
CA ALA A 225 -14.50 -6.29 -17.39
C ALA A 225 -14.60 -7.45 -18.41
N ALA A 226 -14.67 -7.13 -19.71
CA ALA A 226 -14.68 -8.14 -20.79
C ALA A 226 -13.41 -9.00 -20.76
N GLU A 227 -12.22 -8.37 -20.74
CA GLU A 227 -10.92 -9.04 -20.65
C GLU A 227 -10.82 -9.91 -19.39
N THR A 228 -11.34 -9.43 -18.28
CA THR A 228 -11.40 -10.21 -17.04
C THR A 228 -12.26 -11.45 -17.20
N LEU A 229 -13.48 -11.30 -17.73
CA LEU A 229 -14.41 -12.40 -17.98
C LEU A 229 -13.79 -13.43 -18.94
N GLY A 230 -13.15 -12.98 -20.02
CA GLY A 230 -12.48 -13.85 -21.00
C GLY A 230 -11.31 -14.62 -20.38
N LYS A 231 -10.45 -13.93 -19.62
CA LYS A 231 -9.33 -14.54 -18.88
C LYS A 231 -9.77 -15.51 -17.78
N MET A 232 -11.00 -15.38 -17.24
CA MET A 232 -11.55 -16.30 -16.24
C MET A 232 -12.00 -17.63 -16.85
N GLY A 233 -12.54 -17.62 -18.07
CA GLY A 233 -12.92 -18.82 -18.81
C GLY A 233 -14.01 -19.69 -18.14
N SER A 234 -14.77 -19.15 -17.18
CA SER A 234 -15.93 -19.86 -16.63
C SER A 234 -17.09 -19.86 -17.63
N GLU A 235 -17.94 -20.87 -17.58
CA GLU A 235 -19.10 -21.00 -18.48
C GLU A 235 -19.99 -19.75 -18.44
N GLU A 236 -20.23 -19.21 -17.24
CA GLU A 236 -21.02 -17.99 -17.04
C GLU A 236 -20.35 -16.74 -17.63
N ALA A 237 -19.01 -16.68 -17.63
CA ALA A 237 -18.26 -15.57 -18.20
C ALA A 237 -18.27 -15.63 -19.74
N VAL A 238 -18.15 -16.83 -20.31
CA VAL A 238 -18.27 -17.07 -21.75
C VAL A 238 -19.67 -16.69 -22.24
N GLU A 239 -20.72 -17.12 -21.54
CA GLU A 239 -22.10 -16.77 -21.90
C GLU A 239 -22.33 -15.25 -21.88
N ALA A 240 -21.75 -14.54 -20.90
CA ALA A 240 -21.84 -13.09 -20.82
C ALA A 240 -21.20 -12.42 -22.05
N LEU A 241 -20.00 -12.84 -22.46
CA LEU A 241 -19.30 -12.32 -23.62
C LEU A 241 -20.06 -12.60 -24.93
N GLU A 242 -20.58 -13.83 -25.09
CA GLU A 242 -21.38 -14.22 -26.26
C GLU A 242 -22.64 -13.39 -26.43
N GLN A 243 -23.36 -13.11 -25.33
CA GLN A 243 -24.57 -12.27 -25.33
C GLN A 243 -24.27 -10.87 -25.90
N VAL A 244 -23.10 -10.31 -25.62
CA VAL A 244 -22.70 -9.00 -26.15
C VAL A 244 -22.24 -9.09 -27.60
N MET A 245 -21.46 -10.11 -27.96
CA MET A 245 -21.02 -10.34 -29.35
C MET A 245 -22.21 -10.43 -30.31
N MET A 246 -23.27 -11.13 -29.90
CA MET A 246 -24.47 -11.38 -30.70
C MET A 246 -25.47 -10.22 -30.67
N ASN A 247 -25.28 -9.19 -29.84
CA ASN A 247 -26.24 -8.10 -29.70
C ASN A 247 -25.95 -6.96 -30.70
N PRO A 248 -26.77 -6.77 -31.75
CA PRO A 248 -26.52 -5.76 -32.79
C PRO A 248 -26.69 -4.33 -32.29
N LYS A 249 -27.31 -4.12 -31.12
CA LYS A 249 -27.48 -2.79 -30.51
C LYS A 249 -26.22 -2.31 -29.79
N VAL A 250 -25.26 -3.20 -29.55
CA VAL A 250 -24.00 -2.86 -28.92
C VAL A 250 -23.03 -2.30 -29.97
N ALA A 251 -22.30 -1.25 -29.58
CA ALA A 251 -21.26 -0.62 -30.40
C ALA A 251 -20.29 -1.67 -30.98
N PHE A 252 -19.97 -1.54 -32.27
CA PHE A 252 -19.12 -2.50 -32.99
C PHE A 252 -17.76 -2.71 -32.29
N ASP A 253 -17.09 -1.63 -31.89
CA ASP A 253 -15.80 -1.69 -31.20
C ASP A 253 -15.85 -2.45 -29.87
N PHE A 254 -17.01 -2.43 -29.20
CA PHE A 254 -17.21 -3.16 -27.97
C PHE A 254 -17.47 -4.66 -28.20
N ARG A 255 -18.18 -5.00 -29.28
CA ARG A 255 -18.33 -6.41 -29.72
C ARG A 255 -17.00 -7.03 -30.12
N VAL A 256 -16.12 -6.27 -30.78
CA VAL A 256 -14.76 -6.72 -31.09
C VAL A 256 -13.96 -6.95 -29.82
N CYS A 257 -14.10 -6.09 -28.80
CA CYS A 257 -13.46 -6.31 -27.51
C CYS A 257 -13.95 -7.58 -26.81
N ALA A 258 -15.26 -7.83 -26.81
CA ALA A 258 -15.82 -9.04 -26.22
C ALA A 258 -15.36 -10.33 -26.94
N ALA A 259 -15.12 -10.24 -28.25
CA ALA A 259 -14.62 -11.36 -29.05
C ALA A 259 -13.11 -11.62 -28.90
N GLY A 260 -12.33 -10.60 -28.52
CA GLY A 260 -10.89 -10.71 -28.33
C GLY A 260 -10.44 -10.97 -26.89
N ALA A 261 -11.38 -10.89 -25.94
CA ALA A 261 -11.19 -11.21 -24.52
C ALA A 261 -11.18 -12.72 -24.29
#